data_AF-A0A7J9XLB0-F1
#
_entry.id   AF-A0A7J9XLB0-F1
#
_cell.length_a   1.000
_cell.length_b   1.000
_cell.length_c   1.000
_cell.angle_alpha   90.00
_cell.angle_beta   90.00
_cell.angle_gamma   90.00
#
_symmetry.space_group_name_H-M   'P 1'
#
loop_
_entity.id
_entity.type
_entity.pdbx_description
1 polymer ?
#
loop_
_entity_poly.entity_id
_entity_poly.type
_entity_poly.pdbx_seq_one_letter_code
_entity_poly.pdbx_strand_id
1 'polypeptide(L)'
;MIRLGTLAGYSFEGPRVLAGWTPPETAGVYAILYKPDPDTKPDKYAVIYVGHSDNLAEEGFPFKHPRAACWTKRAGSRWKVHICTYDVGVGARGHREMIAQELTAIYDPHCNVQKYDKAWKDEWIGEYTAETTGPLAPRGPDELPR
;
A
#
# COMPACT_ATOMS: atom_id res chain seq x y z
N MET A 1 -0.75 -2.55 10.31
CA MET A 1 -0.25 -1.44 11.16
C MET A 1 1.06 -0.97 10.54
N ILE A 2 1.20 0.32 10.25
CA ILE A 2 2.34 0.86 9.47
C ILE A 2 3.23 1.70 10.39
N ARG A 3 4.56 1.59 10.22
CA ARG A 3 5.54 2.53 10.77
C ARG A 3 5.77 3.65 9.75
N LEU A 4 5.92 4.90 10.23
CA LEU A 4 6.16 6.08 9.39
C LEU A 4 7.21 5.79 8.29
N GLY A 5 6.86 6.11 7.04
CA GLY A 5 7.76 6.08 5.89
C GLY A 5 7.84 4.76 5.10
N THR A 6 7.39 3.62 5.62
CA THR A 6 7.40 2.35 4.86
C THR A 6 6.06 1.61 4.88
N LEU A 7 5.55 1.30 3.68
CA LEU A 7 4.28 0.59 3.46
C LEU A 7 4.62 -0.70 2.71
N ALA A 8 4.52 -1.85 3.38
CA ALA A 8 4.95 -3.16 2.85
C ALA A 8 6.40 -3.17 2.27
N GLY A 9 7.31 -2.38 2.84
CA GLY A 9 8.70 -2.28 2.35
C GLY A 9 8.94 -1.19 1.30
N TYR A 10 7.90 -0.60 0.73
CA TYR A 10 8.01 0.55 -0.17
C TYR A 10 8.15 1.86 0.61
N SER A 11 9.04 2.74 0.17
CA SER A 11 9.26 4.05 0.80
C SER A 11 8.22 5.06 0.31
N PHE A 12 7.11 5.16 1.04
CA PHE A 12 6.04 6.10 0.73
C PHE A 12 6.33 7.48 1.32
N GLU A 13 6.05 8.53 0.55
CA GLU A 13 6.08 9.91 1.02
C GLU A 13 4.80 10.23 1.81
N GLY A 14 4.94 10.82 3.00
CA GLY A 14 3.83 11.13 3.91
C GLY A 14 3.93 10.36 5.24
N PRO A 15 2.89 10.35 6.07
CA PRO A 15 1.49 10.74 5.79
C PRO A 15 1.19 12.24 5.89
N ARG A 16 0.41 12.78 4.95
CA ARG A 16 -0.06 14.18 4.90
C ARG A 16 -1.58 14.26 5.06
N VAL A 17 -2.12 15.35 5.62
CA VAL A 17 -3.59 15.54 5.72
C VAL A 17 -4.17 15.75 4.32
N LEU A 18 -5.11 14.90 3.91
CA LEU A 18 -5.67 14.90 2.55
C LEU A 18 -6.38 16.22 2.23
N ALA A 19 -7.09 16.81 3.20
CA ALA A 19 -7.88 18.01 2.99
C ALA A 19 -7.08 19.27 2.58
N GLY A 20 -5.77 19.30 2.86
CA GLY A 20 -4.87 20.38 2.47
C GLY A 20 -3.78 19.95 1.49
N TRP A 21 -3.87 18.73 0.94
CA TRP A 21 -2.88 18.20 0.04
C TRP A 21 -3.25 18.51 -1.41
N THR A 22 -2.28 18.99 -2.18
CA THR A 22 -2.43 19.24 -3.63
C THR A 22 -1.77 18.08 -4.37
N PRO A 23 -2.52 17.34 -5.21
CA PRO A 23 -1.96 16.22 -5.96
C PRO A 23 -0.94 16.70 -7.01
N PRO A 24 0.22 16.03 -7.14
CA PRO A 24 1.16 16.31 -8.21
C PRO A 24 0.68 15.70 -9.55
N GLU A 25 1.17 16.25 -10.67
CA GLU A 25 0.95 15.71 -12.01
C GLU A 25 1.90 14.54 -12.31
N THR A 26 1.92 13.54 -11.44
CA THR A 26 2.79 12.38 -11.56
C THR A 26 2.01 11.07 -11.44
N ALA A 27 2.54 10.03 -12.08
CA ALA A 27 2.04 8.67 -11.93
C ALA A 27 2.52 8.10 -10.59
N GLY A 28 1.67 7.34 -9.90
CA GLY A 28 2.05 6.80 -8.59
C GLY A 28 1.02 5.88 -7.97
N VAL A 29 1.46 5.22 -6.90
CA VAL A 29 0.60 4.45 -6.00
C VAL A 29 0.28 5.33 -4.81
N TYR A 30 -0.95 5.28 -4.31
CA TYR A 30 -1.36 6.06 -3.16
C TYR A 30 -2.12 5.21 -2.15
N ALA A 31 -1.97 5.55 -0.87
CA ALA A 31 -2.68 4.93 0.23
C ALA A 31 -3.38 5.99 1.06
N ILE A 32 -4.67 5.75 1.35
CA ILE A 32 -5.48 6.59 2.22
C ILE A 32 -5.51 5.98 3.60
N LEU A 33 -5.25 6.80 4.60
CA LEU A 33 -5.00 6.41 5.98
C LEU A 33 -5.87 7.21 6.95
N TYR A 34 -6.03 6.67 8.16
CA TYR A 34 -6.54 7.42 9.31
C TYR A 34 -5.87 6.94 10.59
N LYS A 35 -5.98 7.75 11.65
CA LYS A 35 -5.57 7.39 13.00
C LYS A 35 -6.80 6.84 13.74
N PRO A 36 -6.86 5.52 14.06
CA PRO A 36 -7.99 4.97 14.81
C PRO A 36 -8.04 5.50 16.24
N ASP A 37 -6.89 5.58 16.92
CA ASP A 37 -6.76 6.04 18.29
C ASP A 37 -5.73 7.18 18.40
N PRO A 38 -6.03 8.40 17.93
CA PRO A 38 -5.06 9.49 17.90
C PRO A 38 -4.58 9.91 19.30
N ASP A 39 -5.44 9.80 20.33
CA ASP A 39 -5.12 10.24 21.69
C ASP A 39 -4.19 9.26 22.44
N THR A 40 -4.29 7.96 22.14
CA THR A 40 -3.48 6.93 22.82
C THR A 40 -2.31 6.44 21.96
N LYS A 41 -2.43 6.50 20.63
CA LYS A 41 -1.45 5.98 19.67
C LYS A 41 -1.32 6.95 18.47
N PRO A 42 -0.83 8.17 18.69
CA PRO A 42 -0.79 9.23 17.68
C PRO A 42 0.03 8.88 16.42
N ASP A 43 0.99 7.96 16.53
CA ASP A 43 1.85 7.52 15.42
C ASP A 43 1.29 6.34 14.63
N LYS A 44 0.11 5.83 15.00
CA LYS A 44 -0.50 4.68 14.33
C LYS A 44 -1.50 5.09 13.27
N TYR A 45 -1.25 4.59 12.07
CA TYR A 45 -2.14 4.72 10.94
C TYR A 45 -2.69 3.36 10.52
N ALA A 46 -3.97 3.36 10.14
CA ALA A 46 -4.65 2.24 9.52
C ALA A 46 -5.01 2.60 8.08
N VAL A 47 -4.89 1.64 7.16
CA VAL A 47 -5.19 1.83 5.73
C VAL A 47 -6.69 1.69 5.51
N ILE A 48 -7.27 2.67 4.84
CA ILE A 48 -8.69 2.71 4.46
C ILE A 48 -8.88 2.35 3.00
N TYR A 49 -7.94 2.78 2.16
CA TYR A 49 -7.99 2.58 0.72
C TYR A 49 -6.59 2.57 0.12
N VAL A 50 -6.40 1.80 -0.94
CA VAL A 50 -5.19 1.81 -1.77
C VAL A 50 -5.60 1.89 -3.23
N GLY A 51 -4.91 2.72 -4.01
CA GLY A 51 -5.10 2.84 -5.44
C GLY A 51 -3.80 3.20 -6.15
N HIS A 52 -3.86 3.22 -7.48
CA HIS A 52 -2.78 3.74 -8.32
C HIS A 52 -3.39 4.64 -9.39
N SER A 53 -2.60 5.58 -9.90
CA SER A 53 -3.01 6.46 -10.99
C SER A 53 -1.87 6.69 -11.96
N ASP A 54 -2.23 6.98 -13.21
CA ASP A 54 -1.29 7.48 -14.22
C ASP A 54 -1.06 8.99 -14.06
N ASN A 55 -1.99 9.69 -13.42
CA ASN A 55 -1.86 11.09 -13.03
C ASN A 55 -2.66 11.36 -11.74
N LEU A 56 -1.97 11.55 -10.61
CA LEU A 56 -2.62 11.82 -9.32
C LEU A 56 -3.48 13.09 -9.33
N ALA A 57 -3.18 14.08 -10.19
CA ALA A 57 -3.98 15.29 -10.31
C ALA A 57 -5.38 15.04 -10.91
N GLU A 58 -5.53 13.98 -11.71
CA GLU A 58 -6.79 13.62 -12.38
C GLU A 58 -7.69 12.68 -11.55
N GLU A 59 -7.15 12.13 -10.47
CA GLU A 59 -7.84 11.16 -9.60
C GLU A 59 -9.02 11.77 -8.82
N GLY A 60 -9.14 13.10 -8.82
CA GLY A 60 -10.22 13.81 -8.12
C GLY A 60 -9.92 14.05 -6.63
N PHE A 61 -8.65 14.11 -6.24
CA PHE A 61 -8.30 14.58 -4.90
C PHE A 61 -8.65 16.07 -4.70
N PRO A 62 -8.92 16.49 -3.44
CA PRO A 62 -8.93 15.67 -2.23
C PRO A 62 -10.23 14.88 -2.00
N PHE A 63 -11.40 15.36 -2.44
CA PHE A 63 -12.69 14.74 -2.13
C PHE A 63 -13.70 14.66 -3.30
N LYS A 64 -13.26 14.83 -4.55
CA LYS A 64 -14.07 14.49 -5.74
C LYS A 64 -13.96 13.00 -6.11
N HIS A 65 -12.97 12.29 -5.56
CA HIS A 65 -12.78 10.86 -5.78
C HIS A 65 -14.03 10.06 -5.37
N PRO A 66 -14.49 9.05 -6.15
CA PRO A 66 -15.71 8.31 -5.86
C PRO A 66 -15.77 7.64 -4.48
N ARG A 67 -14.61 7.31 -3.89
CA ARG A 67 -14.49 6.67 -2.57
C ARG A 67 -14.30 7.65 -1.42
N ALA A 68 -14.23 8.96 -1.68
CA ALA A 68 -14.02 10.01 -0.67
C ALA A 68 -15.03 9.98 0.48
N ALA A 69 -16.29 9.67 0.17
CA ALA A 69 -17.35 9.53 1.18
C ALA A 69 -17.07 8.38 2.16
N CYS A 70 -16.58 7.24 1.66
CA CYS A 70 -16.22 6.09 2.50
C CYS A 70 -15.05 6.42 3.42
N TRP A 71 -14.02 7.10 2.90
CA TRP A 71 -12.85 7.49 3.68
C TRP A 71 -13.23 8.45 4.81
N THR A 72 -14.02 9.47 4.50
CA THR A 72 -14.47 10.48 5.46
C THR A 72 -15.32 9.85 6.56
N LYS A 73 -16.24 8.95 6.20
CA LYS A 73 -17.07 8.21 7.16
C LYS A 73 -16.22 7.35 8.08
N ARG A 74 -15.22 6.63 7.53
CA ARG A 74 -14.34 5.75 8.32
C ARG A 74 -13.41 6.52 9.25
N ALA A 75 -12.86 7.66 8.80
CA ALA A 75 -12.00 8.51 9.61
C ALA A 75 -12.77 9.41 10.61
N GLY A 76 -14.09 9.51 10.45
CA GLY A 76 -14.99 10.37 11.26
C GLY A 76 -14.96 11.84 10.88
N SER A 77 -13.99 12.29 10.07
CA SER A 77 -13.92 13.66 9.54
C SER A 77 -12.95 13.74 8.37
N ARG A 78 -13.17 14.68 7.45
CA ARG A 78 -12.30 14.94 6.29
C ARG A 78 -10.89 15.35 6.72
N TRP A 79 -10.76 15.98 7.89
CA TRP A 79 -9.50 16.43 8.47
C TRP A 79 -8.68 15.31 9.12
N LYS A 80 -9.29 14.14 9.33
CA LYS A 80 -8.64 12.94 9.89
C LYS A 80 -8.20 11.96 8.81
N VAL A 81 -8.49 12.26 7.54
CA VAL A 81 -8.04 11.49 6.39
C VAL A 81 -6.63 11.94 6.01
N HIS A 82 -5.73 10.97 5.89
CA HIS A 82 -4.35 11.19 5.50
C HIS A 82 -4.05 10.44 4.21
N ILE A 83 -3.04 10.89 3.48
CA ILE A 83 -2.56 10.27 2.25
C ILE A 83 -1.05 10.04 2.33
N CYS A 84 -0.63 8.91 1.78
CA CYS A 84 0.74 8.63 1.41
C CYS A 84 0.81 8.34 -0.09
N THR A 85 1.89 8.77 -0.74
CA THR A 85 2.13 8.52 -2.17
C THR A 85 3.48 7.85 -2.38
N TYR A 86 3.55 6.97 -3.35
CA TYR A 86 4.79 6.35 -3.82
C TYR A 86 4.93 6.62 -5.31
N ASP A 87 5.92 7.43 -5.64
CA ASP A 87 6.30 7.70 -7.02
C ASP A 87 7.11 6.50 -7.54
N VAL A 88 6.60 5.86 -8.58
CA VAL A 88 7.23 4.70 -9.23
C VAL A 88 8.12 5.15 -10.40
N GLY A 89 8.23 6.47 -10.62
CA GLY A 89 8.94 7.08 -11.74
C GLY A 89 8.35 6.64 -13.08
N VAL A 90 9.23 6.43 -14.07
CA VAL A 90 8.89 5.95 -15.43
C VAL A 90 8.41 4.50 -15.47
N GLY A 91 8.17 3.86 -14.32
CA GLY A 91 7.67 2.49 -14.25
C GLY A 91 6.38 2.28 -15.04
N ALA A 92 6.22 1.09 -15.62
CA ALA A 92 5.02 0.72 -16.36
C ALA A 92 3.78 0.68 -15.43
N ARG A 93 2.61 1.00 -15.97
CA ARG A 93 1.31 0.93 -15.27
C ARG A 93 1.08 -0.38 -14.54
N GLY A 94 1.49 -1.51 -15.15
CA GLY A 94 1.37 -2.83 -14.53
C GLY A 94 2.15 -2.99 -13.23
N HIS A 95 3.30 -2.32 -13.08
CA HIS A 95 4.06 -2.34 -11.84
C HIS A 95 3.32 -1.60 -10.72
N ARG A 96 2.75 -0.43 -11.02
CA ARG A 96 1.90 0.32 -10.07
C ARG A 96 0.69 -0.48 -9.64
N GLU A 97 0.03 -1.12 -10.60
CA GLU A 97 -1.12 -1.98 -10.35
C GLU A 97 -0.75 -3.14 -9.42
N MET A 98 0.33 -3.87 -9.72
CA MET A 98 0.83 -4.95 -8.88
C MET A 98 1.08 -4.51 -7.43
N ILE A 99 1.73 -3.36 -7.20
CA ILE A 99 1.94 -2.81 -5.85
C ILE A 99 0.59 -2.53 -5.16
N ALA A 100 -0.35 -1.89 -5.87
CA ALA A 100 -1.66 -1.58 -5.30
C ALA A 100 -2.45 -2.85 -4.91
N GLN A 101 -2.35 -3.91 -5.72
CA GLN A 101 -2.94 -5.22 -5.43
C GLN A 101 -2.30 -5.86 -4.20
N GLU A 102 -0.97 -5.87 -4.12
CA GLU A 102 -0.22 -6.40 -2.98
C GLU A 102 -0.59 -5.70 -1.67
N LEU A 103 -0.59 -4.36 -1.67
CA LEU A 103 -1.00 -3.56 -0.52
C LEU A 103 -2.47 -3.81 -0.14
N THR A 104 -3.34 -3.98 -1.13
CA THR A 104 -4.76 -4.31 -0.87
C THR A 104 -4.88 -5.68 -0.21
N ALA A 105 -4.13 -6.69 -0.66
CA ALA A 105 -4.12 -8.01 -0.04
C ALA A 105 -3.56 -7.98 1.39
N ILE A 106 -2.48 -7.23 1.63
CA ILE A 106 -1.83 -7.14 2.94
C ILE A 106 -2.74 -6.49 3.99
N TYR A 107 -3.33 -5.34 3.64
CA TYR A 107 -4.05 -4.48 4.59
C TYR A 107 -5.57 -4.65 4.59
N ASP A 108 -6.12 -5.36 3.60
CA ASP A 108 -7.56 -5.56 3.42
C ASP A 108 -8.40 -4.26 3.61
N PRO A 109 -8.08 -3.16 2.90
CA PRO A 109 -8.68 -1.86 3.13
C PRO A 109 -10.19 -1.87 2.90
N HIS A 110 -10.97 -1.42 3.89
CA HIS A 110 -12.44 -1.51 3.88
C HIS A 110 -13.09 -0.78 2.69
N CYS A 111 -12.51 0.32 2.22
CA CYS A 111 -13.12 1.12 1.15
C CYS A 111 -12.69 0.67 -0.27
N ASN A 112 -11.82 -0.33 -0.41
CA ASN A 112 -11.53 -0.94 -1.71
C ASN A 112 -12.69 -1.86 -2.13
N VAL A 113 -13.08 -1.78 -3.40
CA VAL A 113 -14.10 -2.66 -4.00
C VAL A 113 -13.52 -4.04 -4.28
N GLN A 114 -12.34 -4.05 -4.90
CA GLN A 114 -11.62 -5.27 -5.19
C GLN A 114 -10.85 -5.65 -3.93
N LYS A 115 -11.15 -6.85 -3.42
CA LYS A 115 -10.41 -7.49 -2.35
C LYS A 115 -9.55 -8.56 -3.01
N TYR A 116 -8.25 -8.51 -2.78
CA TYR A 116 -7.33 -9.53 -3.24
C TYR A 116 -7.07 -10.46 -2.08
N ASP A 117 -7.24 -11.76 -2.31
CA ASP A 117 -6.91 -12.76 -1.31
C ASP A 117 -5.39 -12.78 -1.10
N LYS A 118 -4.95 -13.01 0.13
CA LYS A 118 -3.52 -13.27 0.46
C LYS A 118 -3.04 -14.62 -0.08
N ALA A 119 -3.77 -15.23 -1.02
CA ALA A 119 -3.46 -16.52 -1.60
C ALA A 119 -2.26 -16.41 -2.55
N TRP A 120 -1.09 -16.06 -2.01
CA TRP A 120 0.08 -16.87 -2.25
C TRP A 120 -0.28 -18.29 -1.79
N LYS A 121 -0.83 -19.09 -2.70
CA LYS A 121 -0.72 -20.52 -2.55
C LYS A 121 0.75 -20.85 -2.79
N ASP A 122 1.38 -21.56 -1.87
CA ASP A 122 2.71 -22.15 -2.04
C ASP A 122 2.86 -22.88 -3.40
N GLU A 123 1.75 -23.36 -3.97
CA GLU A 123 1.67 -24.00 -5.29
C GLU A 123 2.13 -23.10 -6.47
N TRP A 124 2.26 -21.79 -6.29
CA TRP A 124 2.69 -20.85 -7.35
C TRP A 124 4.12 -20.34 -7.19
N ILE A 125 4.84 -20.78 -6.14
CA ILE A 125 6.30 -20.89 -6.24
C ILE A 125 6.51 -22.13 -7.10
N GLY A 126 6.49 -21.93 -8.42
CA GLY A 126 6.99 -22.95 -9.31
C GLY A 126 8.38 -23.34 -8.81
N GLU A 127 8.53 -24.59 -8.35
CA GLU A 127 9.78 -25.30 -8.52
C GLU A 127 10.09 -25.19 -10.01
N TYR A 128 10.92 -24.22 -10.39
CA TYR A 128 11.50 -24.24 -11.70
C TYR A 128 12.49 -25.41 -11.67
N THR A 129 12.08 -26.55 -12.20
CA THR A 129 13.04 -27.56 -12.67
C THR A 129 13.54 -27.07 -14.03
N ALA A 130 14.49 -26.14 -14.01
CA ALA A 130 15.33 -25.94 -15.18
C ALA A 130 16.31 -27.11 -15.23
N GLU A 131 16.36 -27.84 -16.34
CA GLU A 131 17.27 -29.00 -16.55
C GLU A 131 18.77 -28.64 -16.41
N THR A 132 19.10 -27.36 -16.20
CA THR A 132 20.46 -26.82 -16.17
C THR A 132 20.84 -26.11 -14.87
N THR A 133 20.00 -26.07 -13.84
CA THR A 133 20.41 -25.50 -12.53
C THR A 133 19.67 -26.16 -11.38
N GLY A 134 20.43 -26.83 -10.50
CA GLY A 134 19.88 -27.55 -9.34
C GLY A 134 19.18 -26.63 -8.33
N PRO A 135 18.36 -27.20 -7.41
CA PRO A 135 17.60 -26.42 -6.44
C PRO A 135 18.52 -25.59 -5.54
N LEU A 136 18.09 -24.36 -5.25
CA LEU A 136 18.75 -23.49 -4.27
C LEU A 136 18.68 -24.16 -2.88
N ALA A 137 19.84 -24.48 -2.31
CA ALA A 137 19.93 -25.05 -0.97
C ALA A 137 19.31 -24.09 0.07
N PRO A 138 18.54 -24.59 1.05
CA PRO A 138 18.09 -23.78 2.17
C PRO A 138 19.31 -23.26 2.95
N ARG A 139 19.37 -21.95 3.22
CA ARG A 139 20.35 -21.37 4.15
C ARG A 139 20.09 -21.97 5.54
N GLY A 140 21.06 -22.73 6.05
CA GLY A 140 21.00 -23.35 7.37
C GLY A 140 21.16 -22.34 8.51
N PRO A 141 20.65 -22.64 9.71
CA PRO A 141 21.01 -21.93 10.91
C PRO A 141 22.33 -22.47 11.48
N ASP A 142 23.24 -21.54 11.72
CA ASP A 142 24.44 -21.63 12.54
C ASP A 142 24.10 -22.28 13.91
N GLU A 143 24.57 -23.51 14.15
CA GLU A 143 24.53 -24.17 15.47
C GLU A 143 25.95 -24.21 16.03
N LEU A 144 26.12 -23.56 17.17
CA LEU A 144 27.37 -23.15 17.82
C LEU A 144 28.32 -24.32 18.17
N PRO A 145 29.65 -24.13 18.11
CA PRO A 145 30.60 -25.15 18.56
C PRO A 145 30.67 -25.20 20.11
N ARG A 146 30.71 -26.41 20.66
CA ARG A 146 31.17 -26.71 22.02
C ARG A 146 32.59 -27.28 21.95
#